data_AF-A0A6P8NMX5-F1
#
_entry.id   AF-A0A6P8NMX5-F1
#
_cell.length_a   1.000
_cell.length_b   1.000
_cell.length_c   1.000
_cell.angle_alpha   90.00
_cell.angle_beta   90.00
_cell.angle_gamma   90.00
#
_symmetry.space_group_name_H-M   'P 1'
#
loop_
_entity.id
_entity.type
_entity.pdbx_description
1 polymer ?
#
loop_
_entity_poly.entity_id
_entity_poly.type
_entity_poly.pdbx_seq_one_letter_code
_entity_poly.pdbx_strand_id
1 'polypeptide(L)'
;MRLTGLYCALFIACCLSFSHALECYVCTNQEGNREKCLKSTKICEQSQDTCLTEIKWGSTPYWSQGAKKQFYVSKRCATRKECERIKHSNMGDCTYIWYEDWKCSDCCQGDKCNYYVISAAEKIHVSWLILMISLHSLWHIVK
;
A
#
# COMPACT_ATOMS: atom_id res chain seq x y z
N MET A 1 15.52 41.38 -5.47
CA MET A 1 15.46 40.76 -6.82
C MET A 1 16.01 39.33 -6.87
N ARG A 2 17.14 39.00 -6.23
CA ARG A 2 17.67 37.61 -6.23
C ARG A 2 16.83 36.60 -5.44
N LEU A 3 16.23 37.02 -4.32
CA LEU A 3 15.45 36.13 -3.44
C LEU A 3 14.09 35.74 -4.05
N THR A 4 13.42 36.65 -4.74
CA THR A 4 12.13 36.41 -5.41
C THR A 4 12.25 35.43 -6.57
N GLY A 5 13.33 35.47 -7.34
CA GLY A 5 13.59 34.48 -8.39
C GLY A 5 13.83 33.07 -7.85
N LEU A 6 14.48 32.95 -6.68
CA LEU A 6 14.72 31.67 -6.01
C LEU A 6 13.40 31.03 -5.52
N TYR A 7 12.51 31.84 -4.92
CA TYR A 7 11.18 31.37 -4.48
C TYR A 7 10.29 30.93 -5.65
N CYS A 8 10.30 31.66 -6.77
CA CYS A 8 9.59 31.24 -7.98
C CYS A 8 10.13 29.91 -8.52
N ALA A 9 11.45 29.72 -8.57
CA ALA A 9 12.06 28.48 -9.05
C ALA A 9 11.71 27.28 -8.16
N LEU A 10 11.74 27.45 -6.83
CA LEU A 10 11.31 26.43 -5.86
C LEU A 10 9.83 26.07 -6.00
N PHE A 11 8.96 27.06 -6.22
CA PHE A 11 7.54 26.84 -6.41
C PHE A 11 7.26 26.04 -7.69
N ILE A 12 7.91 26.40 -8.81
CA ILE A 12 7.78 25.68 -10.09
C ILE A 12 8.30 24.24 -9.97
N ALA A 13 9.45 24.03 -9.32
CA ALA A 13 9.99 22.69 -9.09
C ALA A 13 9.05 21.82 -8.24
N CYS A 14 8.34 22.40 -7.28
CA CYS A 14 7.33 21.69 -6.47
C CYS A 14 6.06 21.33 -7.26
N CYS A 15 5.72 22.07 -8.32
CA CYS A 15 4.55 21.79 -9.17
C CYS A 15 4.80 20.71 -10.22
N LEU A 16 6.05 20.32 -10.47
CA LEU A 16 6.37 19.22 -11.37
C LEU A 16 5.95 17.90 -10.71
N SER A 17 4.88 17.30 -11.22
CA SER A 17 4.39 16.01 -10.75
C SER A 17 5.33 14.89 -11.25
N PHE A 18 6.02 14.23 -10.34
CA PHE A 18 6.78 13.02 -10.68
C PHE A 18 5.80 11.86 -10.94
N SER A 19 5.78 11.40 -12.19
CA SER A 19 5.04 10.19 -12.59
C SER A 19 5.86 8.96 -12.19
N HIS A 20 5.54 8.36 -11.04
CA HIS A 20 6.06 7.06 -10.67
C HIS A 20 5.10 5.97 -11.16
N ALA A 21 5.63 5.02 -11.95
CA ALA A 21 4.88 3.83 -12.31
C ALA A 21 4.88 2.90 -11.09
N LEU A 22 3.72 2.72 -10.47
CA LEU A 22 3.57 1.94 -9.24
C LEU A 22 4.11 0.51 -9.42
N GLU A 23 5.01 0.09 -8.54
CA GLU A 23 5.49 -1.29 -8.48
C GLU A 23 4.97 -2.00 -7.23
N CYS A 24 4.42 -3.21 -7.34
CA CYS A 24 3.95 -4.01 -6.20
C CYS A 24 4.62 -5.38 -6.13
N TYR A 25 4.71 -5.96 -4.94
CA TYR A 25 4.94 -7.41 -4.81
C TYR A 25 3.74 -8.19 -5.33
N VAL A 26 4.00 -9.30 -6.04
CA VAL A 26 2.98 -10.14 -6.65
C VAL A 26 3.19 -11.63 -6.38
N CYS A 27 2.16 -12.29 -5.89
CA CYS A 27 2.15 -13.73 -5.65
C CYS A 27 0.72 -14.24 -5.54
N THR A 28 0.51 -15.53 -5.75
CA THR A 28 -0.83 -16.13 -5.71
C THR A 28 -0.78 -17.38 -4.84
N ASN A 29 -1.62 -17.42 -3.80
CA ASN A 29 -1.82 -18.54 -2.89
C ASN A 29 -0.51 -19.21 -2.42
N GLN A 30 0.46 -18.40 -2.00
CA GLN A 30 1.71 -18.91 -1.45
C GLN A 30 1.56 -19.22 0.03
N GLU A 31 2.21 -20.27 0.50
CA GLU A 31 2.22 -20.60 1.93
C GLU A 31 3.06 -19.56 2.68
N GLY A 32 2.38 -18.61 3.33
CA GLY A 32 3.00 -17.49 4.05
C GLY A 32 3.62 -16.39 3.15
N ASN A 33 4.14 -15.36 3.81
CA ASN A 33 4.79 -14.22 3.16
C ASN A 33 6.28 -14.46 2.96
N ARG A 34 6.61 -15.39 2.08
CA ARG A 34 8.00 -15.80 1.79
C ARG A 34 8.21 -16.00 0.30
N GLU A 35 9.46 -16.21 -0.09
CA GLU A 35 9.86 -16.58 -1.45
C GLU A 35 9.24 -15.66 -2.51
N LYS A 36 8.31 -16.17 -3.32
CA LYS A 36 7.65 -15.45 -4.39
C LYS A 36 7.00 -14.16 -3.91
N CYS A 37 6.36 -14.16 -2.72
CA CYS A 37 5.71 -12.97 -2.17
C CYS A 37 6.70 -11.86 -1.74
N LEU A 38 7.99 -12.16 -1.60
CA LEU A 38 9.04 -11.19 -1.24
C LEU A 38 10.04 -10.91 -2.37
N LYS A 39 10.00 -11.70 -3.45
CA LYS A 39 10.97 -11.62 -4.56
C LYS A 39 10.34 -11.23 -5.90
N SER A 40 9.08 -11.57 -6.13
CA SER A 40 8.39 -11.26 -7.37
C SER A 40 7.67 -9.92 -7.28
N THR A 41 8.04 -9.00 -8.15
CA THR A 41 7.40 -7.70 -8.30
C THR A 41 6.92 -7.50 -9.73
N LYS A 42 5.95 -6.60 -9.92
CA LYS A 42 5.44 -6.20 -11.23
C LYS A 42 5.13 -4.70 -11.21
N ILE A 43 5.45 -4.02 -12.31
CA ILE A 43 4.96 -2.67 -12.58
C ILE A 43 3.45 -2.76 -12.90
N CYS A 44 2.64 -2.03 -12.16
CA CYS A 44 1.20 -2.02 -12.30
C CYS A 44 0.75 -1.34 -13.60
N GLU A 45 -0.42 -1.72 -14.08
CA GLU A 45 -1.01 -1.13 -15.29
C GLU A 45 -1.50 0.30 -15.03
N GLN A 46 -1.73 1.09 -16.09
CA GLN A 46 -2.07 2.51 -15.94
C GLN A 46 -3.33 2.76 -15.10
N SER A 47 -4.25 1.79 -15.03
CA SER A 47 -5.48 1.87 -14.23
C SER A 47 -5.30 1.39 -12.78
N GLN A 48 -4.17 0.75 -12.45
CA GLN A 48 -3.90 0.13 -11.16
C GLN A 48 -3.04 1.03 -10.29
N ASP A 49 -3.67 1.69 -9.33
CA ASP A 49 -3.10 2.72 -8.46
C ASP A 49 -2.89 2.24 -7.01
N THR A 50 -3.03 0.95 -6.73
CA THR A 50 -2.92 0.39 -5.37
C THR A 50 -2.39 -1.05 -5.40
N CYS A 51 -1.63 -1.42 -4.36
CA CYS A 51 -1.25 -2.81 -4.08
C CYS A 51 -2.28 -3.43 -3.12
N LEU A 52 -2.84 -4.58 -3.49
CA LEU A 52 -3.73 -5.39 -2.67
C LEU A 52 -2.96 -6.59 -2.10
N THR A 53 -3.15 -6.86 -0.82
CA THR A 53 -2.74 -8.12 -0.18
C THR A 53 -3.93 -8.83 0.42
N GLU A 54 -3.99 -10.15 0.25
CA GLU A 54 -4.98 -11.02 0.88
C GLU A 54 -4.24 -12.13 1.65
N ILE A 55 -4.64 -12.39 2.89
CA ILE A 55 -4.23 -13.56 3.65
C ILE A 55 -5.44 -14.37 4.05
N LYS A 56 -5.33 -15.69 3.91
CA LYS A 56 -6.37 -16.66 4.27
C LYS A 56 -5.79 -17.66 5.25
N TRP A 57 -6.59 -18.05 6.22
CA TRP A 57 -6.34 -19.18 7.08
C TRP A 57 -7.42 -20.22 6.85
N GLY A 58 -7.02 -21.45 6.52
CA GLY A 58 -7.95 -22.53 6.24
C GLY A 58 -7.26 -23.70 5.54
N SER A 59 -8.07 -24.62 5.02
CA SER A 59 -7.63 -25.84 4.32
C SER A 59 -7.66 -25.70 2.78
N THR A 60 -7.55 -24.47 2.26
CA THR A 60 -7.59 -24.19 0.81
C THR A 60 -6.44 -24.84 0.04
N PRO A 61 -6.56 -25.16 -1.26
CA PRO A 61 -7.70 -24.90 -2.14
C PRO A 61 -8.86 -25.91 -2.05
N TYR A 62 -8.66 -27.10 -1.44
CA TYR A 62 -9.71 -28.12 -1.31
C TYR A 62 -9.80 -28.60 0.14
N TRP A 63 -11.00 -28.47 0.73
CA TRP A 63 -11.29 -29.06 2.03
C TRP A 63 -11.15 -30.58 1.93
N SER A 64 -10.34 -31.16 2.80
CA SER A 64 -10.27 -32.61 3.00
C SER A 64 -10.17 -32.92 4.48
N GLN A 65 -10.73 -34.06 4.89
CA GLN A 65 -10.69 -34.49 6.28
C GLN A 65 -9.23 -34.72 6.70
N GLY A 66 -8.76 -33.96 7.69
CA GLY A 66 -7.38 -34.00 8.16
C GLY A 66 -6.40 -33.06 7.43
N ALA A 67 -6.88 -32.22 6.50
CA ALA A 67 -6.03 -31.19 5.88
C ALA A 67 -5.46 -30.24 6.94
N LYS A 68 -4.14 -30.03 6.89
CA LYS A 68 -3.47 -29.06 7.75
C LYS A 68 -3.93 -27.65 7.38
N LYS A 69 -4.48 -26.92 8.37
CA LYS A 69 -4.74 -25.48 8.21
C LYS A 69 -3.41 -24.72 8.14
N GLN A 70 -3.32 -23.79 7.20
CA GLN A 70 -2.14 -22.96 7.01
C GLN A 70 -2.49 -21.61 6.39
N PHE A 71 -1.52 -20.69 6.42
CA PHE A 71 -1.68 -19.35 5.87
C PHE A 71 -1.38 -19.34 4.38
N TYR A 72 -2.30 -18.78 3.60
CA TYR A 72 -2.10 -18.52 2.18
C TYR A 72 -2.10 -17.02 1.91
N VAL A 73 -1.04 -16.52 1.28
CA VAL A 73 -0.86 -15.11 0.93
C VAL A 73 -0.96 -14.92 -0.57
N SER A 74 -1.74 -13.92 -0.99
CA SER A 74 -1.79 -13.43 -2.37
C SER A 74 -1.54 -11.93 -2.36
N LYS A 75 -0.78 -11.45 -3.35
CA LYS A 75 -0.45 -10.04 -3.54
C LYS A 75 -0.60 -9.69 -5.01
N ARG A 76 -1.18 -8.53 -5.32
CA ARG A 76 -1.37 -8.09 -6.71
C ARG A 76 -1.56 -6.59 -6.82
N CYS A 77 -1.32 -6.05 -8.02
CA CYS A 77 -1.82 -4.73 -8.40
C CYS A 77 -3.36 -4.74 -8.48
N ALA A 78 -3.97 -3.63 -8.12
CA ALA A 78 -5.41 -3.41 -8.16
C ALA A 78 -5.75 -1.93 -8.36
N THR A 79 -6.99 -1.65 -8.72
CA THR A 79 -7.53 -0.29 -8.60
C THR A 79 -7.93 -0.05 -7.15
N ARG A 80 -7.87 1.19 -6.67
CA ARG A 80 -8.28 1.56 -5.32
C ARG A 80 -9.72 1.14 -5.02
N LYS A 81 -10.64 1.33 -5.97
CA LYS A 81 -12.04 0.92 -5.83
C LYS A 81 -12.18 -0.58 -5.61
N GLU A 82 -11.45 -1.38 -6.39
CA GLU A 82 -11.50 -2.84 -6.26
C GLU A 82 -10.84 -3.32 -4.96
N CYS A 83 -9.72 -2.70 -4.58
CA CYS A 83 -9.03 -3.01 -3.35
C CYS A 83 -9.93 -2.78 -2.13
N GLU A 84 -10.54 -1.60 -2.02
CA GLU A 84 -11.43 -1.24 -0.91
C GLU A 84 -12.68 -2.12 -0.87
N ARG A 85 -13.25 -2.46 -2.03
CA ARG A 85 -14.39 -3.39 -2.10
C ARG A 85 -14.03 -4.77 -1.53
N ILE A 86 -12.87 -5.31 -1.90
CA ILE A 86 -12.38 -6.60 -1.39
C ILE A 86 -12.06 -6.51 0.10
N LYS A 87 -11.36 -5.44 0.51
CA LYS A 87 -11.03 -5.18 1.91
C LYS A 87 -12.27 -5.16 2.76
N HIS A 88 -13.27 -4.37 2.39
CA HIS A 88 -14.53 -4.29 3.12
C HIS A 88 -15.25 -5.65 3.19
N SER A 89 -15.26 -6.41 2.10
CA SER A 89 -15.88 -7.74 2.06
C SER A 89 -15.18 -8.79 2.93
N ASN A 90 -13.86 -8.74 3.06
CA ASN A 90 -13.12 -9.77 3.81
C ASN A 90 -12.88 -9.36 5.27
N MET A 91 -12.79 -8.07 5.58
CA MET A 91 -12.44 -7.59 6.92
C MET A 91 -13.51 -7.90 7.98
N GLY A 92 -14.76 -8.18 7.60
CA GLY A 92 -15.80 -8.60 8.54
C GLY A 92 -15.51 -9.95 9.21
N ASP A 93 -14.90 -10.88 8.46
CA ASP A 93 -14.50 -12.21 8.94
C ASP A 93 -12.99 -12.26 9.26
N CYS A 94 -12.31 -11.11 9.29
CA CYS A 94 -10.88 -11.05 9.58
C CYS A 94 -10.67 -11.21 11.09
N THR A 95 -10.42 -12.45 11.50
CA THR A 95 -10.08 -12.81 12.89
C THR A 95 -8.71 -13.49 12.92
N TYR A 96 -8.19 -13.75 14.11
CA TYR A 96 -7.00 -14.59 14.30
C TYR A 96 -7.35 -15.93 14.97
N ILE A 97 -8.60 -16.38 14.82
CA ILE A 97 -9.11 -17.60 15.43
C ILE A 97 -8.61 -18.82 14.63
N TRP A 98 -7.89 -19.72 15.29
CA TRP A 98 -7.20 -20.82 14.60
C TRP A 98 -8.12 -21.96 14.15
N TYR A 99 -9.29 -22.15 14.77
CA TYR A 99 -10.22 -23.24 14.43
C TYR A 99 -11.25 -22.85 13.38
N GLU A 100 -11.47 -21.56 13.14
CA GLU A 100 -12.33 -21.03 12.08
C GLU A 100 -11.52 -20.75 10.81
N ASP A 101 -12.19 -20.67 9.68
CA ASP A 101 -11.57 -20.18 8.45
C ASP A 101 -11.81 -18.67 8.39
N TRP A 102 -10.77 -17.92 8.07
CA TRP A 102 -10.86 -16.46 8.00
C TRP A 102 -10.00 -15.91 6.88
N LYS A 103 -10.30 -14.66 6.51
CA LYS A 103 -9.61 -13.97 5.45
C LYS A 103 -9.47 -12.50 5.80
N CYS A 104 -8.26 -11.98 5.68
CA CYS A 104 -7.99 -10.56 5.83
C CYS A 104 -7.49 -9.97 4.51
N SER A 105 -7.68 -8.67 4.34
CA SER A 105 -7.19 -7.97 3.16
C SER A 105 -6.76 -6.56 3.51
N ASP A 106 -5.73 -6.09 2.83
CA ASP A 106 -5.19 -4.77 3.07
C ASP A 106 -4.77 -4.09 1.76
N CYS A 107 -4.87 -2.77 1.77
CA CYS A 107 -4.68 -1.89 0.63
C CYS A 107 -3.62 -0.85 0.98
N CYS A 108 -2.59 -0.73 0.15
CA CYS A 108 -1.59 0.32 0.28
C CYS A 108 -1.24 0.92 -1.08
N GLN A 109 -0.79 2.16 -1.07
CA GLN A 109 -0.35 2.88 -2.26
C GLN A 109 1.14 3.19 -2.16
N GLY A 110 1.86 3.27 -3.27
CA GLY A 110 3.30 3.55 -3.30
C GLY A 110 4.15 2.30 -3.52
N ASP A 111 5.37 2.51 -4.00
CA ASP A 111 6.19 1.43 -4.51
C ASP A 111 6.55 0.41 -3.43
N LYS A 112 6.28 -0.86 -3.74
CA LYS A 112 6.56 -2.04 -2.92
C LYS A 112 5.98 -1.94 -1.51
N CYS A 113 4.94 -1.12 -1.32
CA CYS A 113 4.35 -0.87 -0.01
C CYS A 113 3.79 -2.14 0.65
N ASN A 114 3.41 -3.13 -0.15
CA ASN A 114 2.83 -4.39 0.32
C ASN A 114 3.90 -5.44 0.65
N TYR A 115 5.04 -5.05 1.21
CA TYR A 115 6.06 -5.99 1.69
C TYR A 115 5.49 -6.89 2.81
N TYR A 116 4.85 -6.29 3.81
CA TYR A 116 4.15 -7.01 4.87
C TYR A 116 2.74 -7.45 4.43
N VAL A 117 2.15 -8.39 5.17
CA VAL A 117 0.83 -8.95 4.82
C VAL A 117 -0.30 -7.97 5.13
N ILE A 118 -0.32 -7.45 6.35
CA ILE A 118 -1.24 -6.42 6.82
C ILE A 118 -0.35 -5.32 7.40
N SER A 119 -0.48 -4.09 6.88
CA SER A 119 0.29 -2.95 7.37
C SER A 119 -0.68 -1.93 7.96
N ALA A 120 -0.65 -1.74 9.28
CA ALA A 120 -1.39 -0.67 9.95
C ALA A 120 -0.76 0.73 9.71
N ALA A 121 0.09 0.88 8.70
CA ALA A 121 0.79 2.12 8.43
C ALA A 121 -0.17 3.12 7.78
N GLU A 122 -0.68 4.04 8.58
CA GLU A 122 -1.41 5.20 8.06
C GLU A 122 -0.44 6.12 7.30
N LYS A 123 -0.83 6.51 6.09
CA LYS A 123 -0.07 7.49 5.32
C LYS A 123 -0.37 8.90 5.81
N ILE A 124 0.61 9.52 6.44
CA ILE A 124 0.58 10.96 6.69
C ILE A 124 1.01 11.68 5.42
N HIS A 125 0.06 12.26 4.69
CA HIS A 125 0.39 13.18 3.59
C HIS A 125 0.70 14.56 4.18
N VAL A 126 1.99 14.86 4.35
CA VAL A 126 2.43 16.22 4.70
C VAL A 126 2.36 17.07 3.44
N SER A 127 1.51 18.10 3.46
CA SER A 127 1.39 19.04 2.36
C SER A 127 2.61 19.97 2.32
N TRP A 128 3.37 19.92 1.22
CA TRP A 128 4.51 20.81 0.98
C TRP A 128 4.14 22.29 1.06
N LEU A 129 2.91 22.66 0.69
CA LEU A 129 2.40 24.03 0.85
C LEU A 129 2.40 24.49 2.31
N ILE A 130 2.03 23.61 3.25
CA ILE A 130 2.01 23.93 4.68
C ILE A 130 3.44 24.13 5.22
N LEU A 131 4.38 23.33 4.74
CA LEU A 131 5.82 23.45 5.06
C LEU A 131 6.39 24.79 4.55
N MET A 132 6.05 25.20 3.33
CA MET A 132 6.55 26.45 2.77
C MET A 132 5.92 27.68 3.43
N ILE A 133 4.64 27.63 3.77
CA ILE A 133 3.97 28.72 4.52
C ILE A 133 4.57 28.87 5.92
N SER A 134 4.77 27.77 6.64
CA SER A 134 5.37 27.80 7.98
C SER A 134 6.80 28.36 7.97
N LEU A 135 7.63 27.96 7.00
CA LEU A 135 8.97 28.50 6.79
C LEU A 135 8.95 30.00 6.44
N HIS A 136 8.00 30.45 5.61
CA HIS A 136 7.84 31.86 5.28
C HIS A 136 7.43 32.71 6.49
N SER A 137 6.49 32.22 7.30
CA SER A 137 6.09 32.89 8.55
C SER A 137 7.22 32.94 9.58
N LEU A 138 8.00 31.87 9.73
CA LEU A 138 9.17 31.83 10.62
C LEU A 138 10.24 32.85 10.21
N TRP A 139 10.51 32.98 8.90
CA TRP A 139 11.42 34.00 8.38
C TRP A 139 10.99 35.43 8.72
N HIS A 140 9.67 35.70 8.70
CA HIS A 140 9.12 37.01 9.07
C HIS A 140 9.11 37.30 10.58
N ILE A 141 9.19 36.27 11.42
CA ILE A 141 9.22 36.41 12.89
C ILE A 141 10.66 36.58 13.41
N VAL A 142 11.63 35.93 12.76
CA VAL A 142 13.05 35.95 13.18
C VAL A 142 13.80 37.19 12.65
N LYS A 143 13.17 37.98 11.77
CA LYS A 143 13.74 39.18 11.16
C LYS A 143 13.01 40.43 11.64
#